data_AF-A0A097PKE1-F1
#
_entry.id   AF-A0A097PKE1-F1
#
_cell.length_a   1.000
_cell.length_b   1.000
_cell.length_c   1.000
_cell.angle_alpha   90.00
_cell.angle_beta   90.00
_cell.angle_gamma   90.00
#
_symmetry.space_group_name_H-M   'P 1'
#
loop_
_entity.id
_entity.type
_entity.pdbx_description
1 polymer ?
#
loop_
_entity_poly.entity_id
_entity_poly.type
_entity_poly.pdbx_seq_one_letter_code
_entity_poly.pdbx_strand_id
1 'polypeptide(L)'
;PAVAPHSNCYALDNSSHLVDFTDWIGHVITHEGKDLVVRFCKDVEFRSQMGYIDFGRFNYFVAGSGSIDFIQGFYNGDLTNCEHTFDKMGRSSQVNIICGSCLSGGGCKGQFGCICGITYDESKCRILVEIAIPCARRESRVFEGFTVGFHPRSWEVVYNGLTQIGFEKPHRDFSFGTAQPQVPLYLTAISSLASLVRKPSYKVYPEEGLEIRLSGSAASGVAPTTLSPTLLLVNWRCERIRDSPYKVYILIPVEGYDPIEFTLTKFCDYTQRGWATFGVISCVLIFLSVVSCCGGFIYKTRIEGLFALPGMTLLSACLEAVSGDSYGNSQASWEERRYGSI
;
A
#
# COMPACT_ATOMS: atom_id res chain seq x y z
N PRO A 1 -16.76 7.87 1.11
CA PRO A 1 -15.72 6.86 0.85
C PRO A 1 -15.69 5.90 2.04
N ALA A 2 -15.53 4.60 1.79
CA ALA A 2 -15.49 3.63 2.86
C ALA A 2 -14.08 3.60 3.50
N VAL A 3 -14.02 3.92 4.79
CA VAL A 3 -12.80 3.88 5.59
C VAL A 3 -12.78 2.58 6.37
N ALA A 4 -11.60 1.94 6.48
CA ALA A 4 -11.47 0.77 7.32
C ALA A 4 -11.81 1.13 8.78
N PRO A 5 -12.75 0.43 9.43
CA PRO A 5 -13.06 0.65 10.83
C PRO A 5 -11.81 0.52 11.72
N HIS A 6 -11.83 1.20 12.86
CA HIS A 6 -10.70 1.19 13.80
C HIS A 6 -10.44 -0.17 14.46
N SER A 7 -11.37 -1.10 14.30
CA SER A 7 -11.30 -2.45 14.84
C SER A 7 -11.44 -3.48 13.72
N ASN A 8 -11.09 -4.74 14.01
CA ASN A 8 -11.40 -5.86 13.12
C ASN A 8 -12.83 -6.39 13.32
N CYS A 9 -13.66 -5.69 14.09
CA CYS A 9 -15.05 -6.07 14.36
C CYS A 9 -15.98 -5.42 13.34
N TYR A 10 -15.79 -5.76 12.08
CA TYR A 10 -16.68 -5.36 11.00
C TYR A 10 -16.83 -6.52 10.03
N ALA A 11 -17.90 -6.50 9.24
CA ALA A 11 -18.11 -7.44 8.16
C ALA A 11 -18.72 -6.74 6.96
N LEU A 12 -18.46 -7.29 5.77
CA LEU A 12 -19.21 -6.95 4.58
C LEU A 12 -20.43 -7.87 4.50
N ASP A 13 -21.61 -7.32 4.19
CA ASP A 13 -22.78 -8.14 3.88
C ASP A 13 -22.67 -8.77 2.48
N ASN A 14 -23.59 -9.68 2.14
CA ASN A 14 -23.61 -10.33 0.82
C ASN A 14 -23.84 -9.36 -0.36
N SER A 15 -24.18 -8.09 -0.10
CA SER A 15 -24.31 -7.02 -1.09
C SER A 15 -23.11 -6.06 -1.10
N SER A 16 -22.04 -6.42 -0.41
CA SER A 16 -20.80 -5.65 -0.23
C SER A 16 -20.96 -4.36 0.57
N HIS A 17 -21.95 -4.27 1.46
CA HIS A 17 -22.05 -3.13 2.39
C HIS A 17 -21.23 -3.39 3.64
N LEU A 18 -20.45 -2.38 4.04
CA LEU A 18 -19.75 -2.39 5.31
C LEU A 18 -20.73 -2.21 6.46
N VAL A 19 -20.67 -3.12 7.43
CA VAL A 19 -21.36 -3.01 8.70
C VAL A 19 -20.30 -3.00 9.80
N ASP A 20 -20.18 -1.86 10.46
CA ASP A 20 -19.25 -1.67 11.57
C ASP A 20 -19.90 -2.10 12.88
N PHE A 21 -19.27 -3.03 13.58
CA PHE A 21 -19.67 -3.51 14.90
C PHE A 21 -18.67 -3.08 15.98
N THR A 22 -17.86 -2.05 15.73
CA THR A 22 -16.87 -1.54 16.70
C THR A 22 -17.52 -1.17 18.04
N ASP A 23 -18.73 -0.60 18.02
CA ASP A 23 -19.49 -0.29 19.23
C ASP A 23 -19.97 -1.53 19.99
N TRP A 24 -20.00 -2.71 19.35
CA TRP A 24 -20.39 -3.97 19.96
C TRP A 24 -19.23 -4.71 20.60
N ILE A 25 -17.98 -4.27 20.40
CA ILE A 25 -16.80 -4.98 20.92
C ILE A 25 -16.88 -5.13 22.44
N GLY A 26 -16.76 -6.37 22.88
CA GLY A 26 -16.70 -6.67 24.31
C GLY A 26 -18.06 -6.72 25.00
N HIS A 27 -19.15 -6.41 24.30
CA HIS A 27 -20.51 -6.59 24.84
C HIS A 27 -20.77 -8.06 25.14
N VAL A 28 -21.39 -8.28 26.30
CA VAL A 28 -21.64 -9.62 26.83
C VAL A 28 -23.11 -9.96 26.60
N ILE A 29 -23.34 -11.09 25.93
CA ILE A 29 -24.66 -11.67 25.72
C ILE A 29 -24.71 -12.98 26.52
N THR A 30 -25.64 -13.05 27.46
CA THR A 30 -25.83 -14.21 28.33
C THR A 30 -27.19 -14.85 28.10
N HIS A 31 -27.26 -16.17 28.16
CA HIS A 31 -28.52 -16.90 28.13
C HIS A 31 -29.14 -16.95 29.55
N GLU A 32 -30.47 -16.78 29.66
CA GLU A 32 -31.18 -16.93 30.94
C GLU A 32 -30.95 -18.34 31.48
N GLY A 33 -30.22 -18.47 32.60
CA GLY A 33 -29.82 -19.78 33.16
C GLY A 33 -28.33 -19.96 33.49
N LYS A 34 -27.45 -19.02 33.08
CA LYS A 34 -26.00 -18.93 33.46
C LYS A 34 -25.02 -19.96 32.87
N ASP A 35 -25.32 -20.63 31.75
CA ASP A 35 -24.39 -21.65 31.19
C ASP A 35 -23.59 -21.23 29.94
N LEU A 36 -23.87 -20.07 29.34
CA LEU A 36 -23.14 -19.60 28.15
C LEU A 36 -22.97 -18.08 28.15
N VAL A 37 -21.73 -17.65 27.87
CA VAL A 37 -21.35 -16.24 27.76
C VAL A 37 -20.70 -16.03 26.40
N VAL A 38 -21.30 -15.19 25.57
CA VAL A 38 -20.70 -14.74 24.32
C VAL A 38 -20.22 -13.31 24.49
N ARG A 39 -18.96 -13.05 24.14
CA ARG A 39 -18.40 -11.71 24.07
C ARG A 39 -18.14 -11.36 22.61
N PHE A 40 -18.78 -10.30 22.14
CA PHE A 40 -18.78 -9.97 20.72
C PHE A 40 -17.41 -9.45 20.26
N CYS A 41 -16.86 -10.01 19.18
CA CYS A 41 -15.54 -9.68 18.60
C CYS A 41 -14.36 -9.55 19.58
N LYS A 42 -14.44 -10.19 20.75
CA LYS A 42 -13.42 -10.06 21.79
C LYS A 42 -13.36 -11.31 22.63
N ASP A 43 -12.14 -11.67 23.03
CA ASP A 43 -11.91 -12.80 23.92
C ASP A 43 -12.55 -12.55 25.30
N VAL A 44 -13.09 -13.61 25.90
CA VAL A 44 -13.59 -13.57 27.27
C VAL A 44 -12.40 -13.50 28.22
N GLU A 45 -12.12 -12.31 28.77
CA GLU A 45 -10.96 -12.05 29.65
C GLU A 45 -11.22 -12.47 31.11
N PHE A 46 -12.36 -13.08 31.42
CA PHE A 46 -12.64 -13.55 32.77
C PHE A 46 -11.81 -14.81 33.07
N ARG A 47 -10.73 -14.64 33.83
CA ARG A 47 -10.18 -15.74 34.63
C ARG A 47 -10.98 -15.84 35.93
N SER A 48 -11.67 -16.96 36.13
CA SER A 48 -12.19 -17.31 37.45
C SER A 48 -11.87 -18.75 37.76
N GLN A 49 -11.40 -18.99 38.98
CA GLN A 49 -10.98 -20.27 39.55
C GLN A 49 -12.14 -21.31 39.70
N MET A 50 -13.13 -21.35 38.79
CA MET A 50 -14.34 -22.17 38.91
C MET A 50 -14.96 -22.50 37.53
N GLY A 51 -14.59 -23.64 36.94
CA GLY A 51 -15.52 -24.43 36.10
C GLY A 51 -15.98 -23.92 34.72
N TYR A 52 -15.39 -22.87 34.13
CA TYR A 52 -15.74 -22.45 32.76
C TYR A 52 -14.99 -23.26 31.69
N ILE A 53 -15.69 -23.64 30.63
CA ILE A 53 -15.12 -24.31 29.45
C ILE A 53 -14.88 -23.25 28.37
N ASP A 54 -13.64 -23.15 27.90
CA ASP A 54 -13.27 -22.24 26.82
C ASP A 54 -13.61 -22.85 25.46
N PHE A 55 -14.38 -22.11 24.65
CA PHE A 55 -14.78 -22.52 23.29
C PHE A 55 -14.00 -21.79 22.18
N GLY A 56 -13.02 -20.98 22.54
CA GLY A 56 -12.05 -20.42 21.62
C GLY A 56 -11.97 -18.89 21.63
N ARG A 57 -10.97 -18.42 20.89
CA ARG A 57 -10.64 -17.01 20.72
C ARG A 57 -11.16 -16.50 19.39
N PHE A 58 -11.49 -15.22 19.34
CA PHE A 58 -12.02 -14.60 18.12
C PHE A 58 -11.02 -14.75 16.96
N ASN A 59 -11.50 -15.24 15.82
CA ASN A 59 -10.65 -15.52 14.66
C ASN A 59 -11.07 -14.72 13.42
N TYR A 60 -12.32 -14.86 12.97
CA TYR A 60 -12.81 -14.19 11.77
C TYR A 60 -14.27 -13.79 11.90
N PHE A 61 -14.66 -12.83 11.04
CA PHE A 61 -16.02 -12.34 10.91
C PHE A 61 -16.34 -12.18 9.42
N VAL A 62 -17.35 -12.92 8.94
CA VAL A 62 -17.77 -12.96 7.53
C VAL A 62 -19.29 -12.87 7.40
N ALA A 63 -19.76 -12.65 6.17
CA ALA A 63 -21.17 -12.76 5.82
C ALA A 63 -21.69 -14.19 6.01
N GLY A 64 -22.93 -14.31 6.47
CA GLY A 64 -23.67 -15.55 6.54
C GLY A 64 -24.38 -15.89 5.22
N SER A 65 -25.11 -17.01 5.23
CA SER A 65 -25.98 -17.40 4.12
C SER A 65 -27.33 -17.91 4.63
N GLY A 66 -28.35 -17.84 3.77
CA GLY A 66 -29.71 -18.26 4.12
C GLY A 66 -30.36 -17.29 5.12
N SER A 67 -30.76 -17.79 6.28
CA SER A 67 -31.41 -17.01 7.35
C SER A 67 -30.42 -16.32 8.30
N ILE A 68 -29.12 -16.49 8.09
CA ILE A 68 -28.05 -15.93 8.91
C ILE A 68 -27.39 -14.81 8.12
N ASP A 69 -27.36 -13.60 8.69
CA ASP A 69 -26.75 -12.44 8.04
C ASP A 69 -25.23 -12.46 8.15
N PHE A 70 -24.71 -12.96 9.27
CA PHE A 70 -23.33 -12.78 9.70
C PHE A 70 -22.84 -13.94 10.54
N ILE A 71 -21.55 -14.28 10.43
CA ILE A 71 -20.93 -15.39 11.17
C ILE A 71 -19.63 -14.92 11.81
N GLN A 72 -19.50 -15.13 13.13
CA GLN A 72 -18.24 -15.02 13.85
C GLN A 72 -17.71 -16.39 14.21
N GLY A 73 -16.45 -16.66 13.87
CA GLY A 73 -15.77 -17.90 14.20
C GLY A 73 -14.75 -17.72 15.32
N PHE A 74 -14.75 -18.65 16.26
CA PHE A 74 -13.79 -18.72 17.35
C PHE A 74 -13.13 -20.09 17.38
N TYR A 75 -11.81 -20.11 17.53
CA TYR A 75 -10.97 -21.31 17.45
C TYR A 75 -9.98 -21.40 18.62
N ASN A 76 -9.33 -22.55 18.78
CA ASN A 76 -8.31 -22.80 19.79
C ASN A 76 -8.86 -22.69 21.23
N GLY A 77 -10.05 -23.25 21.46
CA GLY A 77 -10.61 -23.40 22.80
C GLY A 77 -9.96 -24.55 23.58
N ASP A 78 -10.55 -24.87 24.73
CA ASP A 78 -10.10 -25.95 25.60
C ASP A 78 -10.16 -27.31 24.89
N LEU A 79 -9.16 -28.15 25.16
CA LEU A 79 -8.96 -29.47 24.56
C LEU A 79 -9.60 -30.60 25.37
N THR A 80 -10.00 -30.35 26.63
CA THR A 80 -10.55 -31.37 27.52
C THR A 80 -11.72 -32.12 26.85
N ASN A 81 -11.67 -33.45 26.73
CA ASN A 81 -12.68 -34.29 26.03
C ASN A 81 -12.80 -34.08 24.51
N CYS A 82 -11.92 -33.28 23.90
CA CYS A 82 -11.92 -32.95 22.48
C CYS A 82 -10.59 -33.25 21.78
N GLU A 83 -9.72 -34.01 22.44
CA GLU A 83 -8.35 -34.33 22.00
C GLU A 83 -8.27 -35.14 20.70
N HIS A 84 -9.36 -35.82 20.35
CA HIS A 84 -9.46 -36.64 19.14
C HIS A 84 -9.98 -35.89 17.90
N THR A 85 -10.32 -34.61 18.05
CA THR A 85 -10.80 -33.77 16.92
C THR A 85 -9.64 -33.21 16.10
N PHE A 86 -9.93 -32.74 14.87
CA PHE A 86 -8.95 -32.33 13.86
C PHE A 86 -7.81 -31.43 14.38
N ASP A 87 -6.58 -31.76 13.97
CA ASP A 87 -5.31 -31.02 14.08
C ASP A 87 -5.31 -29.80 15.02
N LYS A 88 -5.22 -30.05 16.33
CA LYS A 88 -4.90 -29.04 17.36
C LYS A 88 -5.86 -27.84 17.44
N MET A 89 -7.04 -27.89 16.82
CA MET A 89 -7.98 -26.76 16.86
C MET A 89 -8.75 -26.64 18.18
N GLY A 90 -8.80 -27.73 18.96
CA GLY A 90 -9.54 -27.78 20.23
C GLY A 90 -11.04 -27.55 20.05
N ARG A 91 -11.73 -27.13 21.12
CA ARG A 91 -13.11 -26.66 21.00
C ARG A 91 -13.18 -25.44 20.09
N SER A 92 -14.25 -25.37 19.31
CA SER A 92 -14.56 -24.23 18.47
C SER A 92 -15.96 -23.71 18.73
N SER A 93 -16.18 -22.43 18.47
CA SER A 93 -17.52 -21.87 18.45
C SER A 93 -17.78 -21.08 17.18
N GLN A 94 -19.02 -21.13 16.74
CA GLN A 94 -19.52 -20.32 15.64
C GLN A 94 -20.76 -19.58 16.14
N VAL A 95 -20.70 -18.26 16.12
CA VAL A 95 -21.81 -17.38 16.47
C VAL A 95 -22.47 -16.94 15.18
N ASN A 96 -23.68 -17.44 14.95
CA ASN A 96 -24.55 -17.07 13.86
C ASN A 96 -25.37 -15.87 14.28
N ILE A 97 -25.30 -14.81 13.51
CA ILE A 97 -25.89 -13.53 13.84
C ILE A 97 -27.02 -13.25 12.86
N ILE A 98 -28.18 -12.95 13.42
CA ILE A 98 -29.39 -12.59 12.70
C ILE A 98 -29.68 -11.12 13.00
N CYS A 99 -29.83 -10.32 11.95
CA CYS A 99 -30.21 -8.93 12.05
C CYS A 99 -31.72 -8.83 12.32
N GLY A 100 -32.08 -8.34 13.51
CA GLY A 100 -33.47 -8.16 13.92
C GLY A 100 -33.82 -8.98 15.15
N SER A 101 -34.77 -9.91 15.01
CA SER A 101 -35.35 -10.67 16.12
C SER A 101 -35.34 -12.17 15.86
N CYS A 102 -35.33 -12.97 16.94
CA CYS A 102 -35.44 -14.42 16.85
C CYS A 102 -36.77 -14.86 16.21
N LEU A 103 -36.72 -15.90 15.38
CA LEU A 103 -37.89 -16.48 14.69
C LEU A 103 -38.94 -17.05 15.67
N SER A 104 -38.54 -17.44 16.87
CA SER A 104 -39.38 -18.13 17.86
C SER A 104 -40.30 -17.20 18.69
N GLY A 105 -40.57 -15.98 18.23
CA GLY A 105 -41.58 -15.08 18.82
C GLY A 105 -41.21 -14.44 20.17
N GLY A 106 -40.06 -14.76 20.76
CA GLY A 106 -39.49 -14.05 21.90
C GLY A 106 -38.71 -12.82 21.42
N GLY A 107 -39.30 -11.63 21.49
CA GLY A 107 -38.58 -10.39 21.20
C GLY A 107 -37.40 -10.21 22.16
N CYS A 108 -36.22 -9.87 21.63
CA CYS A 108 -35.07 -9.53 22.47
C CYS A 108 -35.46 -8.36 23.40
N LYS A 109 -35.55 -8.62 24.71
CA LYS A 109 -35.83 -7.60 25.71
C LYS A 109 -34.54 -6.88 26.09
N GLY A 110 -34.11 -5.91 25.28
CA GLY A 110 -32.96 -5.07 25.61
C GLY A 110 -32.39 -4.32 24.41
N GLN A 111 -31.54 -3.33 24.71
CA GLN A 111 -30.69 -2.65 23.72
C GLN A 111 -29.58 -3.57 23.19
N PHE A 112 -29.25 -4.61 23.95
CA PHE A 112 -28.26 -5.62 23.64
C PHE A 112 -28.98 -6.88 23.16
N GLY A 113 -28.48 -7.50 22.09
CA GLY A 113 -29.15 -8.63 21.44
C GLY A 113 -29.38 -9.84 22.33
N CYS A 114 -30.13 -10.83 21.83
CA CYS A 114 -30.51 -12.02 22.58
C CYS A 114 -30.05 -13.31 21.89
N ILE A 115 -29.85 -14.38 22.68
CA ILE A 115 -29.54 -15.71 22.17
C ILE A 115 -30.84 -16.40 21.77
N CYS A 116 -30.96 -16.76 20.49
CA CYS A 116 -32.12 -17.44 19.91
C CYS A 116 -32.06 -18.95 20.06
N GLY A 117 -30.85 -19.52 20.01
CA GLY A 117 -30.65 -20.97 20.03
C GLY A 117 -29.20 -21.33 20.28
N ILE A 118 -28.99 -22.47 20.92
CA ILE A 118 -27.67 -23.04 21.18
C ILE A 118 -27.72 -24.49 20.72
N THR A 119 -26.76 -24.91 19.90
CA THR A 119 -26.63 -26.29 19.46
C THR A 119 -25.19 -26.74 19.68
N TYR A 120 -25.01 -27.88 20.35
CA TYR A 120 -23.70 -28.46 20.58
C TYR A 120 -23.50 -29.69 19.69
N ASP A 121 -22.45 -29.67 18.88
CA ASP A 121 -22.01 -30.81 18.08
C ASP A 121 -20.86 -31.50 18.82
N GLU A 122 -21.19 -32.55 19.57
CA GLU A 122 -20.23 -33.33 20.36
C GLU A 122 -19.15 -33.96 19.49
N SER A 123 -19.49 -34.39 18.28
CA SER A 123 -18.58 -35.10 17.38
C SER A 123 -17.45 -34.22 16.85
N LYS A 124 -17.71 -32.91 16.74
CA LYS A 124 -16.76 -31.91 16.26
C LYS A 124 -16.27 -30.98 17.37
N CYS A 125 -16.72 -31.19 18.61
CA CYS A 125 -16.46 -30.29 19.73
C CYS A 125 -16.74 -28.83 19.38
N ARG A 126 -17.86 -28.60 18.68
CA ARG A 126 -18.23 -27.29 18.15
C ARG A 126 -19.56 -26.85 18.73
N ILE A 127 -19.60 -25.65 19.29
CA ILE A 127 -20.86 -25.02 19.68
C ILE A 127 -21.30 -24.01 18.61
N LEU A 128 -22.58 -24.10 18.25
CA LEU A 128 -23.27 -23.16 17.38
C LEU A 128 -24.18 -22.31 18.25
N VAL A 129 -24.00 -21.00 18.21
CA VAL A 129 -24.81 -20.05 18.98
C VAL A 129 -25.50 -19.14 18.00
N GLU A 130 -26.83 -19.14 18.00
CA GLU A 130 -27.63 -18.22 17.21
C GLU A 130 -28.01 -17.03 18.07
N ILE A 131 -27.63 -15.83 17.63
CA ILE A 131 -27.97 -14.58 18.29
C ILE A 131 -28.73 -13.66 17.34
N ALA A 132 -29.65 -12.88 17.89
CA ALA A 132 -30.31 -11.80 17.19
C ALA A 132 -29.84 -10.46 17.76
N ILE A 133 -29.36 -9.57 16.89
CA ILE A 133 -28.91 -8.22 17.25
C ILE A 133 -29.60 -7.18 16.35
N PRO A 134 -29.83 -5.95 16.84
CA PRO A 134 -30.24 -4.85 15.98
C PRO A 134 -29.02 -4.41 15.13
N CYS A 135 -29.00 -4.81 13.85
CA CYS A 135 -27.99 -4.32 12.92
C CYS A 135 -28.32 -2.90 12.47
N ALA A 136 -27.39 -1.96 12.67
CA ALA A 136 -27.50 -0.59 12.19
C ALA A 136 -27.35 -0.50 10.66
N ARG A 137 -27.76 0.63 10.07
CA ARG A 137 -27.89 0.81 8.62
C ARG A 137 -26.55 0.69 7.88
N ARG A 138 -26.64 0.09 6.69
CA ARG A 138 -25.61 -0.01 5.64
C ARG A 138 -25.06 1.37 5.28
N GLU A 139 -23.82 1.65 5.66
CA GLU A 139 -23.24 3.00 5.53
C GLU A 139 -22.56 3.23 4.17
N SER A 140 -21.88 2.22 3.63
CA SER A 140 -21.14 2.34 2.37
C SER A 140 -20.99 0.99 1.68
N ARG A 141 -21.15 0.97 0.36
CA ARG A 141 -20.96 -0.21 -0.48
C ARG A 141 -19.52 -0.26 -0.97
N VAL A 142 -18.76 -1.20 -0.43
CA VAL A 142 -17.33 -1.34 -0.63
C VAL A 142 -17.05 -2.19 -1.85
N PHE A 143 -16.04 -1.81 -2.63
CA PHE A 143 -15.57 -2.60 -3.76
C PHE A 143 -14.58 -3.68 -3.31
N GLU A 144 -15.11 -4.85 -2.96
CA GLU A 144 -14.34 -5.99 -2.46
C GLU A 144 -13.28 -6.48 -3.47
N GLY A 145 -12.11 -6.87 -2.96
CA GLY A 145 -11.00 -7.42 -3.72
C GLY A 145 -10.16 -6.38 -4.47
N PHE A 146 -10.45 -5.10 -4.31
CA PHE A 146 -9.60 -4.03 -4.83
C PHE A 146 -8.47 -3.70 -3.87
N THR A 147 -7.25 -3.62 -4.38
CA THR A 147 -6.09 -3.23 -3.57
C THR A 147 -5.21 -2.21 -4.29
N VAL A 148 -4.55 -1.38 -3.49
CA VAL A 148 -3.55 -0.41 -3.93
C VAL A 148 -2.31 -0.57 -3.06
N GLY A 149 -1.16 -0.75 -3.71
CA GLY A 149 0.12 -0.89 -3.03
C GLY A 149 1.27 -0.29 -3.81
N PHE A 150 2.43 -0.20 -3.17
CA PHE A 150 3.68 0.27 -3.80
C PHE A 150 4.41 -0.84 -4.56
N HIS A 151 3.96 -2.09 -4.39
CA HIS A 151 4.46 -3.25 -5.11
C HIS A 151 3.27 -4.06 -5.64
N PRO A 152 3.39 -4.74 -6.80
CA PRO A 152 2.28 -5.47 -7.44
C PRO A 152 1.70 -6.65 -6.62
N ARG A 153 2.32 -7.00 -5.49
CA ARG A 153 1.91 -8.09 -4.60
C ARG A 153 1.58 -7.65 -3.19
N SER A 154 1.59 -6.34 -2.94
CA SER A 154 1.33 -5.76 -1.64
C SER A 154 0.15 -4.80 -1.72
N TRP A 155 -0.39 -4.45 -0.55
CA TRP A 155 -1.65 -3.72 -0.42
C TRP A 155 -1.54 -2.63 0.65
N GLU A 156 -0.44 -1.87 0.68
CA GLU A 156 -0.12 -0.96 1.81
C GLU A 156 -1.04 0.26 1.93
N VAL A 157 -1.75 0.63 0.87
CA VAL A 157 -2.54 1.88 0.84
C VAL A 157 -4.03 1.61 0.96
N VAL A 158 -4.53 0.70 0.12
CA VAL A 158 -5.94 0.28 0.10
C VAL A 158 -6.00 -1.24 0.12
N TYR A 159 -6.81 -1.78 1.02
CA TYR A 159 -7.10 -3.20 1.09
C TYR A 159 -8.60 -3.43 1.05
N ASN A 160 -9.02 -4.31 0.16
CA ASN A 160 -10.42 -4.70 0.01
C ASN A 160 -11.37 -3.51 -0.24
N GLY A 161 -10.91 -2.50 -0.98
CA GLY A 161 -11.66 -1.26 -1.23
C GLY A 161 -11.68 -0.27 -0.06
N LEU A 162 -11.02 -0.57 1.06
CA LEU A 162 -10.93 0.27 2.25
C LEU A 162 -9.55 0.91 2.38
N THR A 163 -9.52 2.19 2.71
CA THR A 163 -8.26 2.93 2.93
C THR A 163 -7.67 2.62 4.31
N GLN A 164 -6.34 2.50 4.37
CA GLN A 164 -5.63 2.26 5.63
C GLN A 164 -5.39 3.54 6.44
N ILE A 165 -5.61 3.46 7.75
CA ILE A 165 -5.57 4.57 8.73
C ILE A 165 -4.23 5.35 8.73
N GLY A 166 -3.11 4.69 8.35
CA GLY A 166 -1.77 5.30 8.34
C GLY A 166 -1.55 6.36 7.25
N PHE A 167 -2.30 6.30 6.15
CA PHE A 167 -2.16 7.22 5.02
C PHE A 167 -3.19 8.36 5.04
N GLU A 168 -4.19 8.30 5.93
CA GLU A 168 -5.24 9.32 6.05
C GLU A 168 -4.75 10.58 6.78
N LYS A 169 -3.76 10.43 7.68
CA LYS A 169 -3.25 11.54 8.49
C LYS A 169 -1.94 12.10 7.92
N PRO A 170 -1.80 13.44 7.85
CA PRO A 170 -0.53 14.07 7.50
C PRO A 170 0.48 13.86 8.63
N HIS A 171 1.46 12.99 8.44
CA HIS A 171 2.61 12.87 9.32
C HIS A 171 3.90 12.93 8.50
N ARG A 172 4.95 13.56 9.03
CA ARG A 172 6.25 13.63 8.35
C ARG A 172 6.81 12.23 8.06
N ASP A 173 6.66 11.31 9.01
CA ASP A 173 7.18 9.93 8.90
C ASP A 173 6.48 9.09 7.81
N PHE A 174 5.26 9.46 7.40
CA PHE A 174 4.48 8.80 6.35
C PHE A 174 4.43 9.63 5.06
N SER A 175 5.35 10.59 4.91
CA SER A 175 5.41 11.49 3.75
C SER A 175 6.57 11.18 2.82
N PHE A 176 6.33 11.31 1.52
CA PHE A 176 7.36 11.19 0.52
C PHE A 176 8.29 12.39 0.59
N GLY A 177 9.60 12.14 0.66
CA GLY A 177 10.60 13.21 0.73
C GLY A 177 10.71 13.96 -0.58
N THR A 178 11.21 15.21 -0.55
CA THR A 178 11.36 16.08 -1.73
C THR A 178 12.03 15.37 -2.90
N ALA A 179 13.08 14.58 -2.62
CA ALA A 179 13.90 13.86 -3.60
C ALA A 179 13.16 12.80 -4.44
N GLN A 180 11.96 12.37 -4.06
CA GLN A 180 11.16 11.40 -4.81
C GLN A 180 10.20 12.12 -5.78
N PRO A 181 10.52 12.29 -7.07
CA PRO A 181 9.66 13.02 -8.03
C PRO A 181 8.47 12.20 -8.52
N GLN A 182 8.52 10.88 -8.34
CA GLN A 182 7.55 9.95 -8.89
C GLN A 182 7.29 8.81 -7.89
N VAL A 183 6.02 8.44 -7.74
CA VAL A 183 5.60 7.28 -6.96
C VAL A 183 4.72 6.37 -7.82
N PRO A 184 5.15 5.12 -8.06
CA PRO A 184 4.31 4.11 -8.67
C PRO A 184 3.34 3.51 -7.66
N LEU A 185 2.07 3.42 -8.04
CA LEU A 185 1.04 2.68 -7.33
C LEU A 185 0.53 1.57 -8.23
N TYR A 186 0.41 0.37 -7.69
CA TYR A 186 -0.13 -0.79 -8.38
C TYR A 186 -1.56 -1.01 -7.91
N LEU A 187 -2.48 -1.06 -8.87
CA LEU A 187 -3.91 -1.28 -8.65
C LEU A 187 -4.25 -2.70 -9.11
N THR A 188 -4.94 -3.45 -8.27
CA THR A 188 -5.49 -4.77 -8.61
C THR A 188 -6.94 -4.86 -8.21
N ALA A 189 -7.72 -5.62 -8.98
CA ALA A 189 -9.10 -5.95 -8.68
C ALA A 189 -9.43 -7.37 -9.16
N ILE A 190 -10.53 -7.93 -8.66
CA ILE A 190 -11.07 -9.19 -9.15
C ILE A 190 -11.44 -9.03 -10.62
N SER A 191 -10.96 -9.94 -11.48
CA SER A 191 -11.09 -9.83 -12.95
C SER A 191 -12.53 -9.63 -13.43
N SER A 192 -13.50 -10.30 -12.81
CA SER A 192 -14.94 -10.19 -13.14
C SER A 192 -15.53 -8.80 -12.87
N LEU A 193 -14.92 -8.02 -11.98
CA LEU A 193 -15.39 -6.72 -11.55
C LEU A 193 -14.47 -5.56 -11.99
N ALA A 194 -13.30 -5.87 -12.53
CA ALA A 194 -12.27 -4.91 -12.91
C ALA A 194 -12.77 -3.82 -13.89
N SER A 195 -13.72 -4.16 -14.76
CA SER A 195 -14.30 -3.25 -15.75
C SER A 195 -15.12 -2.10 -15.13
N LEU A 196 -15.52 -2.24 -13.87
CA LEU A 196 -16.26 -1.22 -13.13
C LEU A 196 -15.36 -0.07 -12.64
N VAL A 197 -14.05 -0.31 -12.57
CA VAL A 197 -13.06 0.67 -12.13
C VAL A 197 -12.87 1.72 -13.22
N ARG A 198 -13.10 2.99 -12.86
CA ARG A 198 -12.97 4.14 -13.76
C ARG A 198 -11.68 4.90 -13.51
N LYS A 199 -11.42 5.90 -14.37
CA LYS A 199 -10.19 6.69 -14.35
C LYS A 199 -10.04 7.46 -13.02
N PRO A 200 -8.86 7.41 -12.38
CA PRO A 200 -8.59 8.15 -11.15
C PRO A 200 -8.56 9.66 -11.38
N SER A 201 -8.94 10.41 -10.34
CA SER A 201 -8.82 11.86 -10.25
C SER A 201 -8.08 12.24 -8.96
N TYR A 202 -7.61 13.48 -8.85
CA TYR A 202 -6.88 13.92 -7.67
C TYR A 202 -7.27 15.34 -7.24
N LYS A 203 -7.08 15.64 -5.95
CA LYS A 203 -7.16 16.98 -5.37
C LYS A 203 -5.96 17.21 -4.46
N VAL A 204 -5.41 18.42 -4.45
CA VAL A 204 -4.21 18.76 -3.67
C VAL A 204 -4.58 19.79 -2.62
N TYR A 205 -4.07 19.61 -1.42
CA TYR A 205 -4.23 20.58 -0.33
C TYR A 205 -2.88 20.89 0.34
N PRO A 206 -2.48 22.17 0.40
CA PRO A 206 -3.07 23.34 -0.28
C PRO A 206 -2.94 23.25 -1.81
N GLU A 207 -3.81 23.95 -2.54
CA GLU A 207 -3.90 23.85 -4.01
C GLU A 207 -2.65 24.39 -4.73
N GLU A 208 -1.98 25.40 -4.17
CA GLU A 208 -0.76 25.97 -4.73
C GLU A 208 0.50 25.39 -4.08
N GLY A 209 1.57 25.24 -4.88
CA GLY A 209 2.92 24.92 -4.41
C GLY A 209 3.40 23.50 -4.69
N LEU A 210 2.51 22.61 -5.17
CA LEU A 210 2.83 21.26 -5.62
C LEU A 210 2.18 20.98 -6.98
N GLU A 211 2.99 20.86 -8.04
CA GLU A 211 2.50 20.45 -9.36
C GLU A 211 2.34 18.92 -9.37
N ILE A 212 1.20 18.39 -9.83
CA ILE A 212 0.94 16.95 -9.92
C ILE A 212 0.48 16.55 -11.32
N ARG A 213 0.99 15.41 -11.80
CA ARG A 213 0.58 14.78 -13.06
C ARG A 213 0.45 13.27 -12.87
N LEU A 214 -0.76 12.76 -13.10
CA LEU A 214 -1.03 11.32 -13.12
C LEU A 214 -0.72 10.74 -14.51
N SER A 215 0.09 9.68 -14.56
CA SER A 215 0.38 8.91 -15.78
C SER A 215 0.30 7.41 -15.53
N GLY A 216 0.56 6.58 -16.55
CA GLY A 216 0.46 5.12 -16.47
C GLY A 216 -0.86 4.55 -16.98
N SER A 217 -1.00 3.22 -16.94
CA SER A 217 -2.16 2.51 -17.49
C SER A 217 -3.47 2.85 -16.77
N ALA A 218 -3.40 3.16 -15.46
CA ALA A 218 -4.57 3.57 -14.69
C ALA A 218 -5.08 4.95 -15.14
N ALA A 219 -4.16 5.87 -15.42
CA ALA A 219 -4.50 7.22 -15.90
C ALA A 219 -5.10 7.18 -17.32
N SER A 220 -4.79 6.15 -18.11
CA SER A 220 -5.41 5.88 -19.41
C SER A 220 -6.76 5.16 -19.31
N GLY A 221 -7.17 4.72 -18.11
CA GLY A 221 -8.45 4.03 -17.87
C GLY A 221 -8.41 2.52 -18.15
N VAL A 222 -7.22 1.90 -18.13
CA VAL A 222 -7.11 0.44 -18.23
C VAL A 222 -7.59 -0.21 -16.93
N ALA A 223 -8.39 -1.26 -17.05
CA ALA A 223 -8.97 -1.97 -15.91
C ALA A 223 -7.91 -2.79 -15.15
N PRO A 224 -7.82 -2.66 -13.80
CA PRO A 224 -6.88 -3.42 -12.98
C PRO A 224 -7.33 -4.86 -12.76
N THR A 225 -6.48 -5.85 -13.02
CA THR A 225 -6.77 -7.26 -12.69
C THR A 225 -5.69 -7.82 -11.77
N THR A 226 -6.00 -8.86 -10.99
CA THR A 226 -5.02 -9.55 -10.14
C THR A 226 -3.86 -10.17 -10.93
N LEU A 227 -4.11 -10.65 -12.16
CA LEU A 227 -3.09 -11.22 -13.05
C LEU A 227 -2.30 -10.15 -13.81
N SER A 228 -2.94 -9.00 -14.10
CA SER A 228 -2.33 -7.88 -14.81
C SER A 228 -2.62 -6.58 -14.06
N PRO A 229 -1.80 -6.27 -13.02
CA PRO A 229 -1.94 -5.04 -12.24
C PRO A 229 -1.80 -3.81 -13.12
N THR A 230 -2.63 -2.80 -12.85
CA THR A 230 -2.56 -1.51 -13.55
C THR A 230 -1.68 -0.54 -12.77
N LEU A 231 -0.88 0.26 -13.46
CA LEU A 231 0.08 1.19 -12.88
C LEU A 231 -0.48 2.61 -12.90
N LEU A 232 -0.54 3.25 -11.73
CA LEU A 232 -0.78 4.67 -11.55
C LEU A 232 0.51 5.34 -11.12
N LEU A 233 1.08 6.17 -11.99
CA LEU A 233 2.29 6.94 -11.72
C LEU A 233 1.88 8.32 -11.23
N VAL A 234 2.15 8.61 -9.96
CA VAL A 234 1.97 9.95 -9.39
C VAL A 234 3.28 10.71 -9.56
N ASN A 235 3.33 11.59 -10.55
CA ASN A 235 4.47 12.49 -10.73
C ASN A 235 4.15 13.80 -10.01
N TRP A 236 5.04 14.26 -9.18
CA TRP A 236 4.87 15.51 -8.45
C TRP A 236 6.14 16.33 -8.40
N ARG A 237 5.98 17.63 -8.32
CA ARG A 237 7.09 18.57 -8.30
C ARG A 237 6.85 19.68 -7.29
N CYS A 238 7.78 19.83 -6.37
CA CYS A 238 7.74 20.89 -5.36
C CYS A 238 8.08 22.24 -5.98
N GLU A 239 7.12 23.16 -5.99
CA GLU A 239 7.30 24.54 -6.45
C GLU A 239 7.56 25.50 -5.29
N ARG A 240 6.92 25.27 -4.13
CA ARG A 240 7.09 26.06 -2.91
C ARG A 240 7.50 25.17 -1.73
N ILE A 241 8.45 25.68 -0.94
CA ILE A 241 8.96 25.05 0.28
C ILE A 241 7.91 25.18 1.38
N ARG A 242 7.73 24.13 2.20
CA ARG A 242 6.76 24.16 3.30
C ARG A 242 7.12 23.20 4.43
N ASP A 243 6.96 23.68 5.66
CA ASP A 243 7.25 22.91 6.89
C ASP A 243 6.24 21.81 7.21
N SER A 244 5.07 21.84 6.57
CA SER A 244 4.03 20.80 6.68
C SER A 244 3.81 20.11 5.32
N PRO A 245 3.59 18.79 5.28
CA PRO A 245 3.41 18.07 4.04
C PRO A 245 2.14 18.50 3.29
N TYR A 246 2.22 18.49 1.96
CA TYR A 246 1.06 18.59 1.07
C TYR A 246 0.27 17.29 1.13
N LYS A 247 -1.06 17.40 1.07
CA LYS A 247 -1.97 16.25 0.97
C LYS A 247 -2.47 16.11 -0.45
N VAL A 248 -2.40 14.90 -0.98
CA VAL A 248 -2.87 14.54 -2.31
C VAL A 248 -3.96 13.51 -2.15
N TYR A 249 -5.21 13.93 -2.30
CA TYR A 249 -6.37 13.06 -2.30
C TYR A 249 -6.48 12.43 -3.67
N ILE A 250 -6.47 11.11 -3.74
CA ILE A 250 -6.68 10.35 -4.99
C ILE A 250 -8.02 9.64 -4.87
N LEU A 251 -8.89 9.89 -5.84
CA LEU A 251 -10.24 9.34 -5.93
C LEU A 251 -10.36 8.42 -7.14
N ILE A 252 -10.72 7.16 -6.91
CA ILE A 252 -10.93 6.15 -7.93
C ILE A 252 -12.43 5.80 -7.96
N PRO A 253 -13.18 6.29 -8.96
CA PRO A 253 -14.60 5.96 -9.08
C PRO A 253 -14.78 4.49 -9.48
N VAL A 254 -15.78 3.84 -8.89
CA VAL A 254 -16.17 2.47 -9.24
C VAL A 254 -17.68 2.45 -9.48
N GLU A 255 -18.09 1.89 -10.60
CA GLU A 255 -19.51 1.89 -10.99
C GLU A 255 -20.33 0.96 -10.09
N GLY A 256 -21.36 1.52 -9.45
CA GLY A 256 -22.26 0.79 -8.56
C GLY A 256 -21.74 0.61 -7.12
N TYR A 257 -20.59 1.19 -6.78
CA TYR A 257 -19.96 1.16 -5.45
C TYR A 257 -19.58 2.57 -5.00
N ASP A 258 -19.25 2.72 -3.72
CA ASP A 258 -18.63 3.96 -3.25
C ASP A 258 -17.23 4.13 -3.85
N PRO A 259 -16.85 5.38 -4.19
CA PRO A 259 -15.54 5.63 -4.74
C PRO A 259 -14.45 5.39 -3.69
N ILE A 260 -13.34 4.85 -4.16
CA ILE A 260 -12.18 4.55 -3.32
C ILE A 260 -11.36 5.84 -3.20
N GLU A 261 -11.13 6.29 -1.99
CA GLU A 261 -10.41 7.54 -1.71
C GLU A 261 -9.28 7.30 -0.73
N PHE A 262 -8.05 7.64 -1.11
CA PHE A 262 -6.90 7.59 -0.23
C PHE A 262 -6.05 8.85 -0.35
N THR A 263 -5.30 9.15 0.71
CA THR A 263 -4.46 10.34 0.75
C THR A 263 -2.99 9.93 0.69
N LEU A 264 -2.21 10.61 -0.15
CA LEU A 264 -0.75 10.55 -0.11
C LEU A 264 -0.22 11.88 0.40
N THR A 265 0.93 11.84 1.08
CA THR A 265 1.51 13.07 1.65
C THR A 265 2.91 13.29 1.09
N LYS A 266 3.19 14.55 0.72
CA LYS A 266 4.46 14.93 0.08
C LYS A 266 5.10 16.07 0.85
N PHE A 267 6.35 15.88 1.23
CA PHE A 267 7.14 16.91 1.89
C PHE A 267 8.06 17.62 0.88
N CYS A 268 8.23 18.94 1.06
CA CYS A 268 8.95 19.82 0.14
C CYS A 268 9.87 20.76 0.93
N ASP A 269 11.12 20.35 1.11
CA ASP A 269 12.19 21.09 1.78
C ASP A 269 12.88 22.10 0.86
N TYR A 270 12.93 21.81 -0.44
CA TYR A 270 13.58 22.67 -1.42
C TYR A 270 12.81 22.68 -2.74
N THR A 271 12.91 23.80 -3.47
CA THR A 271 12.27 23.94 -4.78
C THR A 271 12.98 23.09 -5.82
N GLN A 272 12.24 22.28 -6.58
CA GLN A 272 12.81 21.44 -7.64
C GLN A 272 12.96 22.20 -8.98
N ARG A 273 13.39 23.45 -8.92
CA ARG A 273 13.87 24.22 -10.06
C ARG A 273 15.40 24.25 -10.00
N GLY A 274 16.06 23.85 -11.08
CA GLY A 274 17.43 24.32 -11.27
C GLY A 274 18.45 23.38 -11.90
N TRP A 275 18.13 22.12 -12.21
CA TRP A 275 19.09 21.25 -12.89
C TRP A 275 19.42 21.76 -14.30
N ALA A 276 18.43 22.26 -15.03
CA ALA A 276 18.64 22.87 -16.35
C ALA A 276 19.43 24.19 -16.27
N THR A 277 19.17 25.06 -15.29
CA THR A 277 19.92 26.31 -15.13
C THR A 277 21.35 26.07 -14.67
N PHE A 278 21.59 25.07 -13.81
CA PHE A 278 22.94 24.68 -13.43
C PHE A 278 23.72 24.13 -14.62
N GLY A 279 23.08 23.30 -15.46
CA GLY A 279 23.67 22.82 -16.72
C GLY A 279 24.00 23.96 -17.69
N VAL A 280 23.11 24.93 -17.85
CA VAL A 280 23.35 26.10 -18.72
C VAL A 280 24.47 27.00 -18.17
N ILE A 281 24.46 27.31 -16.87
CA ILE A 281 25.51 28.12 -16.24
C ILE A 281 26.86 27.40 -16.33
N SER A 282 26.90 26.09 -16.06
CA SER A 282 28.12 25.28 -16.21
C SER A 282 28.62 25.30 -17.65
N CYS A 283 27.73 25.18 -18.64
CA CYS A 283 28.08 25.22 -20.05
C CYS A 283 28.69 26.59 -20.42
N VAL A 284 28.06 27.69 -20.00
CA VAL A 284 28.56 29.06 -20.24
C VAL A 284 29.93 29.28 -19.59
N LEU A 285 30.15 28.79 -18.36
CA LEU A 285 31.43 28.89 -17.68
C LEU A 285 32.55 28.10 -18.39
N ILE A 286 32.23 26.90 -18.90
CA ILE A 286 33.19 26.11 -19.70
C ILE A 286 33.57 26.89 -20.96
N PHE A 287 32.60 27.41 -21.70
CA PHE A 287 32.87 28.22 -22.91
C PHE A 287 33.74 29.45 -22.61
N LEU A 288 33.43 30.21 -21.56
CA LEU A 288 34.22 31.38 -21.15
C LEU A 288 35.65 30.98 -20.73
N SER A 289 35.80 29.86 -20.02
CA SER A 289 37.13 29.36 -19.62
C SER A 289 37.99 28.97 -20.83
N VAL A 290 37.40 28.33 -21.85
CA VAL A 290 38.10 27.95 -23.08
C VAL A 290 38.51 29.19 -23.86
N VAL A 291 37.61 30.15 -24.04
CA VAL A 291 37.92 31.41 -24.73
C VAL A 291 39.01 32.20 -23.99
N SER A 292 38.95 32.28 -22.66
CA SER A 292 39.99 32.93 -21.85
C SER A 292 41.32 32.20 -21.93
N CYS A 293 41.33 30.86 -21.99
CA CYS A 293 42.53 30.05 -22.12
C CYS A 293 43.18 30.24 -23.51
N CYS A 294 42.39 30.18 -24.58
CA CYS A 294 42.86 30.45 -25.94
C CYS A 294 43.30 31.91 -26.13
N GLY A 295 42.55 32.86 -25.58
CA GLY A 295 42.90 34.28 -25.60
C GLY A 295 44.17 34.58 -24.81
N GLY A 296 44.34 33.98 -23.62
CA GLY A 296 45.56 34.05 -22.83
C GLY A 296 46.77 33.44 -23.54
N PHE A 297 46.58 32.32 -24.25
CA PHE A 297 47.62 31.71 -25.07
C PHE A 297 48.08 32.62 -26.21
N ILE A 298 47.15 33.26 -26.94
CA ILE A 298 47.47 34.21 -28.02
C ILE A 298 48.12 35.49 -27.46
N TYR A 299 47.62 36.01 -26.35
CA TYR A 299 48.19 37.18 -25.69
C TYR A 299 49.62 36.93 -25.21
N LYS A 300 49.87 35.78 -24.56
CA LYS A 300 51.20 35.41 -24.03
C LYS A 300 52.21 35.15 -25.16
N THR A 301 51.80 34.46 -26.22
CA THR A 301 52.66 34.20 -27.40
C THR A 301 53.00 35.46 -28.20
N ARG A 302 52.13 36.50 -28.18
CA ARG A 302 52.38 37.79 -28.85
C ARG A 302 53.26 38.75 -28.08
N ILE A 303 53.21 38.75 -26.74
CA ILE A 303 53.87 39.77 -25.90
C ILE A 303 55.13 39.27 -25.20
N GLU A 304 55.19 37.99 -24.78
CA GLU A 304 56.35 37.43 -24.05
C GLU A 304 57.29 36.56 -24.91
N GLY A 305 56.90 36.27 -26.16
CA GLY A 305 57.67 35.39 -27.05
C GLY A 305 57.59 33.90 -26.68
N LEU A 306 57.92 33.02 -27.62
CA LEU A 306 57.65 31.57 -27.58
C LEU A 306 58.27 30.78 -26.40
N PHE A 307 59.11 31.38 -25.55
CA PHE A 307 59.87 30.67 -24.52
C PHE A 307 59.25 30.65 -23.12
N ALA A 308 58.02 31.15 -22.93
CA ALA A 308 57.36 31.16 -21.61
C ALA A 308 56.17 30.17 -21.49
N LEU A 309 56.26 29.01 -22.16
CA LEU A 309 55.29 27.91 -22.03
C LEU A 309 55.70 26.93 -20.92
N PRO A 310 54.99 26.87 -19.78
CA PRO A 310 55.21 25.80 -18.81
C PRO A 310 54.69 24.49 -19.42
N GLY A 311 55.57 23.50 -19.60
CA GLY A 311 55.21 22.14 -20.05
C GLY A 311 55.74 21.73 -21.43
N MET A 312 56.25 22.66 -22.25
CA MET A 312 56.91 22.32 -23.53
C MET A 312 58.22 21.54 -23.33
N THR A 313 58.92 21.76 -22.22
CA THR A 313 60.13 21.00 -21.86
C THR A 313 59.82 19.53 -21.56
N LEU A 314 58.64 19.23 -21.01
CA LEU A 314 58.23 17.86 -20.69
C LEU A 314 57.85 17.08 -21.96
N LEU A 315 57.11 17.72 -22.88
CA LEU A 315 56.73 17.12 -24.17
C LEU A 315 57.94 16.91 -25.09
N SER A 316 58.90 17.84 -25.10
CA SER A 316 60.15 17.69 -25.86
C SER A 316 60.98 16.53 -25.35
N ALA A 317 61.13 16.40 -24.03
CA ALA A 317 61.89 15.29 -23.42
C ALA A 317 61.21 13.92 -23.65
N CYS A 318 59.87 13.86 -23.71
CA CYS A 318 59.15 12.63 -24.03
C CYS A 318 59.22 12.26 -25.51
N LEU A 319 59.23 13.22 -26.43
CA LEU A 319 59.37 12.96 -27.87
C LEU A 319 60.79 12.51 -28.23
N GLU A 320 61.80 13.09 -27.59
CA GLU A 320 63.22 12.72 -27.78
C GLU A 320 63.53 11.32 -27.24
N ALA A 321 62.77 10.84 -26.24
CA ALA A 321 62.83 9.46 -25.75
C ALA A 321 62.18 8.43 -26.70
N VAL A 322 61.34 8.87 -27.64
CA VAL A 322 60.60 7.99 -28.58
C VAL A 322 61.21 8.01 -29.99
N SER A 323 61.95 9.05 -30.37
CA SER A 323 62.53 9.23 -31.71
C SER A 323 64.01 8.85 -31.82
N GLY A 324 64.48 7.84 -31.06
CA GLY A 324 65.83 7.29 -31.22
C GLY A 324 65.94 6.45 -32.49
N ASP A 325 66.40 7.04 -33.60
CA ASP A 325 66.77 6.35 -34.83
C ASP A 325 68.08 5.55 -34.64
N SER A 326 68.03 4.20 -34.69
CA SER A 326 68.96 3.37 -35.49
C SER A 326 68.65 1.86 -35.44
N TYR A 327 68.11 1.37 -36.56
CA TYR A 327 68.41 0.11 -37.28
C TYR A 327 68.11 -1.29 -36.70
N GLY A 328 67.19 -2.01 -37.36
CA GLY A 328 67.03 -3.47 -37.26
C GLY A 328 65.86 -4.03 -38.08
N ASN A 329 66.08 -4.23 -39.37
CA ASN A 329 65.14 -4.60 -40.44
C ASN A 329 64.20 -5.82 -40.22
N SER A 330 63.00 -5.70 -40.82
CA SER A 330 62.21 -6.73 -41.55
C SER A 330 61.58 -7.94 -40.80
N GLN A 331 60.24 -7.98 -40.71
CA GLN A 331 59.40 -8.77 -41.63
C GLN A 331 57.91 -8.42 -41.48
N ALA A 332 57.26 -8.09 -42.59
CA ALA A 332 55.81 -8.00 -42.71
C ALA A 332 55.22 -9.41 -42.90
N SER A 333 54.04 -9.68 -42.33
CA SER A 333 53.02 -10.53 -42.95
C SER A 333 51.71 -10.45 -42.16
N TRP A 334 50.65 -9.94 -42.80
CA TRP A 334 49.28 -10.17 -42.38
C TRP A 334 48.81 -11.45 -43.07
N GLU A 335 48.47 -12.48 -42.29
CA GLU A 335 47.70 -13.60 -42.81
C GLU A 335 46.55 -13.96 -41.88
N GLU A 336 45.38 -13.94 -42.50
CA GLU A 336 44.03 -14.21 -42.07
C GLU A 336 43.85 -15.68 -41.64
N ARG A 337 43.09 -15.96 -40.56
CA ARG A 337 42.04 -17.02 -40.50
C ARG A 337 41.55 -17.38 -39.07
N ARG A 338 40.21 -17.44 -38.99
CA ARG A 338 39.33 -18.41 -38.30
C ARG A 338 39.08 -18.31 -36.78
N TYR A 339 37.80 -18.02 -36.49
CA TYR A 339 36.81 -18.84 -35.75
C TYR A 339 37.21 -19.58 -34.46
N GLY A 340 36.36 -19.39 -33.43
CA GLY A 340 36.18 -20.28 -32.28
C GLY A 340 35.84 -19.45 -31.04
N SER A 341 34.57 -19.12 -30.81
CA SER A 341 33.56 -19.88 -30.06
C SER A 341 33.57 -19.59 -28.56
N ILE A 342 32.35 -19.47 -28.03
CA ILE A 342 31.89 -19.19 -26.66
C ILE A 342 32.78 -19.76 -25.56
#